data_AF-A0A525D0U5-F1
#
_entry.id   AF-A0A525D0U5-F1
#
_cell.length_a   1.000
_cell.length_b   1.000
_cell.length_c   1.000
_cell.angle_alpha   90.00
_cell.angle_beta   90.00
_cell.angle_gamma   90.00
#
_symmetry.space_group_name_H-M   'P 1'
#
loop_
_entity.id
_entity.type
_entity.pdbx_description
1 polymer ?
#
loop_
_entity_poly.entity_id
_entity_poly.type
_entity_poly.pdbx_seq_one_letter_code
_entity_poly.pdbx_strand_id
1 'polypeptide(L)'
;MAGALKSRTLKITISATSLIVILLSIFVYFEIVVPHNTLRDLEWWEQASAEEQRQVAHQILRYPVGNHHDAFLILTEFGNSESIPYLLNGLKWYEFFNRGEDFILYSRDHCLDALRKITGKDLGTKYTDWKDIDTY
;
A
#
# COMPACT_ATOMS: atom_id res chain seq x y z
N MET A 1 -32.41 17.92 36.53
CA MET A 1 -31.23 17.03 36.44
C MET A 1 -31.08 16.33 35.08
N ALA A 2 -32.15 15.74 34.50
CA ALA A 2 -32.05 15.03 33.21
C ALA A 2 -31.55 15.86 32.00
N GLY A 3 -31.86 17.16 31.92
CA GLY A 3 -31.40 18.04 30.83
C GLY A 3 -29.88 18.32 30.83
N ALA A 4 -29.28 18.45 32.02
CA ALA A 4 -27.84 18.68 32.16
C ALA A 4 -27.02 17.41 31.86
N LEU A 5 -27.57 16.23 32.15
CA LEU A 5 -26.93 14.96 31.79
C LEU A 5 -26.92 14.76 30.27
N LYS A 6 -28.05 15.03 29.59
CA LYS A 6 -28.15 14.95 28.12
C LYS A 6 -27.20 15.91 27.40
N SER A 7 -27.07 17.16 27.88
CA SER A 7 -26.16 18.14 27.27
C SER A 7 -24.69 17.79 27.48
N ARG A 8 -24.34 17.17 28.63
CA ARG A 8 -22.99 16.67 28.90
C ARG A 8 -22.64 15.47 28.01
N THR A 9 -23.55 14.50 27.86
CA THR A 9 -23.34 13.34 26.98
C THR A 9 -23.17 13.79 25.53
N LEU A 10 -24.01 14.70 25.04
CA LEU A 10 -23.90 15.23 23.67
C LEU A 10 -22.54 15.90 23.41
N LYS A 11 -22.05 16.72 24.33
CA LYS A 11 -20.72 17.37 24.21
C LYS A 11 -19.59 16.34 24.15
N ILE A 12 -19.64 15.32 25.02
CA ILE A 12 -18.64 14.25 25.02
C ILE A 12 -18.66 13.50 23.69
N THR A 13 -19.85 13.16 23.17
CA THR A 13 -19.98 12.49 21.87
C THR A 13 -19.41 13.34 20.75
N ILE A 14 -19.75 14.64 20.69
CA ILE A 14 -19.21 15.54 19.66
C ILE A 14 -17.69 15.62 19.74
N SER A 15 -17.13 15.84 20.93
CA SER A 15 -15.68 15.90 21.12
C SER A 15 -14.98 14.59 20.74
N ALA A 16 -15.55 13.44 21.11
CA ALA A 16 -15.00 12.14 20.75
C ALA A 16 -15.04 11.92 19.22
N THR A 17 -16.17 12.20 18.58
CA THR A 17 -16.29 12.09 17.12
C THR A 17 -15.33 13.03 16.40
N SER A 18 -15.20 14.28 16.84
CA SER A 18 -14.23 15.22 16.26
C SER A 18 -12.80 14.72 16.39
N LEU A 19 -12.41 14.18 17.56
CA LEU A 19 -11.09 13.61 17.75
C LEU A 19 -10.84 12.42 16.81
N ILE A 20 -11.82 11.52 16.66
CA ILE A 20 -11.72 10.38 15.74
C ILE A 20 -11.51 10.86 14.30
N VAL A 21 -12.27 11.86 13.84
CA VAL A 21 -12.13 12.40 12.48
C VAL A 21 -10.77 13.04 12.25
N ILE A 22 -10.23 13.75 13.25
CA ILE A 22 -8.89 14.36 13.17
C ILE A 22 -7.82 13.26 13.06
N LEU A 23 -7.88 12.26 13.94
CA LEU A 23 -6.92 11.15 13.92
C LEU A 23 -6.99 10.35 12.62
N LEU A 24 -8.19 10.10 12.10
CA LEU A 24 -8.36 9.43 10.81
C LEU A 24 -7.81 10.28 9.65
N SER A 25 -8.04 11.59 9.67
CA SER A 25 -7.48 12.51 8.65
C SER A 25 -5.96 12.52 8.65
N ILE A 26 -5.35 12.56 9.84
CA ILE A 26 -3.89 12.48 10.01
C ILE A 26 -3.37 11.15 9.46
N PHE A 27 -4.02 10.04 9.82
CA PHE A 27 -3.66 8.72 9.32
C PHE A 27 -3.71 8.65 7.79
N VAL A 28 -4.82 9.07 7.18
CA VAL A 28 -4.97 9.07 5.70
C VAL A 28 -3.91 9.93 5.04
N TYR A 29 -3.59 11.10 5.63
CA TYR A 29 -2.59 11.98 5.08
C TYR A 29 -1.20 11.33 5.05
N PHE A 30 -0.74 10.77 6.17
CA PHE A 30 0.61 10.19 6.26
C PHE A 30 0.74 8.81 5.61
N GLU A 31 -0.29 7.98 5.64
CA GLU A 31 -0.21 6.60 5.14
C GLU A 31 -0.61 6.45 3.67
N ILE A 32 -1.34 7.42 3.10
CA ILE A 32 -1.85 7.33 1.73
C ILE A 32 -1.39 8.52 0.89
N VAL A 33 -1.61 9.75 1.37
CA VAL A 33 -1.36 10.96 0.54
C VAL A 33 0.13 11.24 0.40
N VAL A 34 0.88 11.23 1.49
CA VAL A 34 2.32 11.51 1.48
C VAL A 34 3.09 10.53 0.58
N PRO A 35 2.98 9.20 0.72
CA PRO A 35 3.74 8.26 -0.10
C PRO A 35 3.42 8.40 -1.59
N HIS A 36 2.14 8.65 -1.93
CA HIS A 36 1.72 8.87 -3.31
C HIS A 36 2.32 10.14 -3.91
N ASN A 37 2.39 11.22 -3.14
CA ASN A 37 3.00 12.46 -3.59
C ASN A 37 4.53 12.34 -3.67
N THR A 38 5.16 11.61 -2.76
CA THR A 38 6.60 11.31 -2.78
C THR A 38 6.99 10.62 -4.08
N LEU A 39 6.22 9.64 -4.56
CA LEU A 39 6.48 9.00 -5.86
C LEU A 39 6.32 9.93 -7.08
N ARG A 40 5.70 11.10 -6.92
CA ARG A 40 5.54 12.09 -7.99
C ARG A 40 6.59 13.19 -7.94
N ASP A 41 7.41 13.21 -6.89
CA ASP A 41 8.44 14.21 -6.66
C ASP A 41 9.77 13.75 -7.29
N LEU A 42 10.08 14.30 -8.46
CA LEU A 42 11.30 13.97 -9.20
C LEU A 42 12.57 14.34 -8.43
N GLU A 43 12.55 15.43 -7.65
CA GLU A 43 13.72 15.84 -6.87
C GLU A 43 14.00 14.81 -5.76
N TRP A 44 12.95 14.31 -5.12
CA TRP A 44 13.09 13.22 -4.16
C TRP A 44 13.64 11.95 -4.82
N TRP A 45 13.15 11.57 -6.01
CA TRP A 45 13.64 10.39 -6.73
C TRP A 45 15.15 10.43 -7.03
N GLU A 46 15.67 11.61 -7.39
CA GLU A 46 17.09 11.80 -7.70
C GLU A 46 17.99 11.70 -6.46
N GLN A 47 17.45 11.99 -5.28
CA GLN A 47 18.21 12.08 -4.03
C GLN A 47 18.01 10.88 -3.11
N ALA A 48 16.85 10.21 -3.20
CA ALA A 48 16.47 9.12 -2.32
C ALA A 48 17.35 7.88 -2.53
N SER A 49 17.80 7.31 -1.43
CA SER A 49 18.48 6.02 -1.42
C SER A 49 17.54 4.90 -1.88
N ALA A 50 18.11 3.79 -2.35
CA ALA A 50 17.35 2.59 -2.70
C ALA A 50 16.45 2.10 -1.54
N GLU A 51 16.91 2.29 -0.29
CA GLU A 51 16.14 1.94 0.89
C GLU A 51 14.90 2.81 1.08
N GLU A 52 15.04 4.12 0.94
CA GLU A 52 13.91 5.05 1.05
C GLU A 52 12.87 4.79 -0.05
N GLN A 53 13.33 4.54 -1.27
CA GLN A 53 12.45 4.17 -2.38
C GLN A 53 11.67 2.89 -2.07
N ARG A 54 12.37 1.86 -1.59
CA ARG A 54 11.77 0.59 -1.17
C ARG A 54 10.73 0.77 -0.06
N GLN A 55 11.01 1.59 0.94
CA GLN A 55 10.09 1.86 2.04
C GLN A 55 8.82 2.59 1.59
N VAL A 56 8.93 3.58 0.70
CA VAL A 56 7.76 4.27 0.13
C VAL A 56 6.91 3.30 -0.70
N ALA A 57 7.55 2.42 -1.48
CA ALA A 57 6.83 1.38 -2.22
C ALA A 57 6.12 0.40 -1.29
N HIS A 58 6.75 -0.02 -0.18
CA HIS A 58 6.11 -0.87 0.84
C HIS A 58 4.88 -0.19 1.46
N GLN A 59 4.97 1.10 1.79
CA GLN A 59 3.85 1.87 2.33
C GLN A 59 2.66 1.90 1.37
N ILE A 60 2.93 2.11 0.07
CA ILE A 60 1.88 2.12 -0.96
C ILE A 60 1.22 0.75 -1.11
N LEU A 61 1.99 -0.33 -1.13
CA LEU A 61 1.46 -1.69 -1.30
C LEU A 61 0.79 -2.26 -0.03
N ARG A 62 0.91 -1.58 1.11
CA ARG A 62 0.24 -1.95 2.36
C ARG A 62 -1.28 -1.90 2.24
N TYR A 63 -1.81 -1.01 1.39
CA TYR A 63 -3.23 -0.74 1.26
C TYR A 63 -3.74 -1.07 -0.15
N PRO A 64 -5.06 -1.35 -0.30
CA PRO A 64 -5.66 -1.63 -1.60
C PRO A 64 -5.73 -0.43 -2.55
N VAL A 65 -5.29 0.75 -2.11
CA VAL A 65 -5.34 2.01 -2.87
C VAL A 65 -3.93 2.60 -2.95
N GLY A 66 -3.65 3.31 -4.04
CA GLY A 66 -2.36 3.97 -4.25
C GLY A 66 -1.80 3.70 -5.65
N ASN A 67 -0.59 4.19 -5.90
CA ASN A 67 0.09 3.98 -7.18
C ASN A 67 0.87 2.66 -7.14
N HIS A 68 0.15 1.54 -7.21
CA HIS A 68 0.77 0.21 -7.15
C HIS A 68 1.71 -0.05 -8.34
N HIS A 69 1.42 0.52 -9.51
CA HIS A 69 2.27 0.42 -10.69
C HIS A 69 3.71 0.85 -10.41
N ASP A 70 3.88 2.09 -9.95
CA ASP A 70 5.22 2.66 -9.71
C ASP A 70 5.89 1.99 -8.50
N ALA A 71 5.11 1.62 -7.48
CA ALA A 71 5.64 0.83 -6.36
C ALA A 71 6.19 -0.53 -6.82
N PHE A 72 5.53 -1.23 -7.75
CA PHE A 72 6.07 -2.47 -8.30
C PHE A 72 7.33 -2.26 -9.14
N LEU A 73 7.41 -1.17 -9.91
CA LEU A 73 8.63 -0.82 -10.65
C LEU A 73 9.81 -0.58 -9.71
N ILE A 74 9.60 0.17 -8.61
CA ILE A 74 10.61 0.38 -7.57
C ILE A 74 11.09 -0.95 -7.01
N LEU A 75 10.17 -1.83 -6.63
CA LEU A 75 10.53 -3.12 -6.03
C LEU A 75 11.12 -4.10 -7.04
N THR A 76 10.87 -3.90 -8.33
CA THR A 76 11.59 -4.63 -9.38
C THR A 76 13.07 -4.22 -9.37
N GLU A 77 13.39 -2.94 -9.14
CA GLU A 77 14.78 -2.50 -9.13
C GLU A 77 15.48 -2.69 -7.79
N PHE A 78 14.86 -2.23 -6.70
CA PHE A 78 15.45 -2.12 -5.36
C PHE A 78 14.85 -3.10 -4.34
N GLY A 79 13.94 -3.98 -4.76
CA GLY A 79 13.31 -4.92 -3.85
C GLY A 79 14.26 -6.02 -3.35
N ASN A 80 13.93 -6.57 -2.19
CA ASN A 80 14.62 -7.70 -1.58
C ASN A 80 13.62 -8.62 -0.87
N SER A 81 14.09 -9.56 -0.05
CA SER A 81 13.23 -10.52 0.66
C SER A 81 12.14 -9.86 1.52
N GLU A 82 12.40 -8.71 2.12
CA GLU A 82 11.40 -8.00 2.95
C GLU A 82 10.27 -7.42 2.10
N SER A 83 10.46 -7.27 0.79
CA SER A 83 9.44 -6.80 -0.15
C SER A 83 8.39 -7.85 -0.48
N ILE A 84 8.66 -9.14 -0.25
CA ILE A 84 7.78 -10.25 -0.67
C ILE A 84 6.37 -10.11 -0.10
N PRO A 85 6.14 -9.88 1.22
CA PRO A 85 4.79 -9.73 1.75
C PRO A 85 4.00 -8.58 1.13
N TYR A 86 4.68 -7.48 0.78
CA TYR A 86 4.06 -6.31 0.14
C TYR A 86 3.69 -6.58 -1.32
N LEU A 87 4.56 -7.28 -2.06
CA LEU A 87 4.27 -7.73 -3.42
C LEU A 87 3.09 -8.71 -3.43
N LEU A 88 3.04 -9.66 -2.49
CA LEU A 88 1.93 -10.59 -2.33
C LEU A 88 0.61 -9.87 -2.00
N ASN A 89 0.64 -8.84 -1.15
CA ASN A 89 -0.51 -7.99 -0.88
C ASN A 89 -0.97 -7.27 -2.15
N GLY A 90 -0.05 -6.63 -2.89
CA GLY A 90 -0.34 -5.98 -4.16
C GLY A 90 -0.99 -6.92 -5.18
N LEU A 91 -0.44 -8.12 -5.34
CA LEU A 91 -0.99 -9.15 -6.24
C LEU A 91 -2.38 -9.61 -5.81
N LYS A 92 -2.62 -9.75 -4.51
CA LYS A 92 -3.95 -10.06 -3.95
C LYS A 92 -4.97 -8.95 -4.23
N TRP A 93 -4.59 -7.68 -4.06
CA TRP A 93 -5.46 -6.54 -4.34
C TRP A 93 -5.81 -6.46 -5.82
N TYR A 94 -4.82 -6.68 -6.68
CA TYR A 94 -5.01 -6.73 -8.12
C TYR A 94 -6.11 -7.71 -8.52
N GLU A 95 -6.06 -8.95 -8.03
CA GLU A 95 -7.07 -9.96 -8.33
C GLU A 95 -8.45 -9.65 -7.76
N PHE A 96 -8.51 -8.97 -6.62
CA PHE A 96 -9.76 -8.58 -5.99
C PHE A 96 -10.49 -7.50 -6.81
N PHE A 97 -9.77 -6.46 -7.23
CA PHE A 97 -10.38 -5.30 -7.90
C PHE A 97 -10.43 -5.43 -9.43
N ASN A 98 -9.48 -6.13 -10.06
CA ASN A 98 -9.30 -6.08 -11.52
C ASN A 98 -9.80 -7.34 -12.24
N ARG A 99 -11.08 -7.68 -12.03
CA ARG A 99 -11.74 -8.85 -12.64
C ARG A 99 -12.20 -8.65 -14.09
N GLY A 100 -11.70 -7.65 -14.83
CA GLY A 100 -12.12 -7.54 -16.24
C GLY A 100 -11.78 -6.30 -17.06
N GLU A 101 -10.93 -5.35 -16.65
CA GLU A 101 -10.64 -4.18 -17.49
C GLU A 101 -9.15 -3.83 -17.64
N ASP A 102 -8.82 -3.41 -18.87
CA ASP A 102 -7.49 -3.24 -19.48
C ASP A 102 -6.62 -2.12 -18.88
N PHE A 103 -7.05 -1.46 -17.80
CA PHE A 103 -6.37 -0.28 -17.27
C PHE A 103 -5.13 -0.58 -16.40
N ILE A 104 -4.87 -1.86 -16.11
CA ILE A 104 -3.78 -2.29 -15.22
C ILE A 104 -3.13 -3.61 -15.71
N LEU A 105 -2.89 -3.80 -17.00
CA LEU A 105 -2.19 -5.01 -17.46
C LEU A 105 -0.72 -5.04 -16.98
N TYR A 106 -0.03 -3.90 -16.99
CA TYR A 106 1.41 -3.84 -16.67
C TYR A 106 1.74 -3.90 -15.17
N SER A 107 0.86 -3.43 -14.27
CA SER A 107 1.21 -3.46 -12.83
C SER A 107 1.30 -4.87 -12.27
N ARG A 108 0.44 -5.80 -12.72
CA ARG A 108 0.56 -7.20 -12.33
C ARG A 108 1.89 -7.78 -12.80
N ASP A 109 2.26 -7.51 -14.05
CA ASP A 109 3.46 -8.09 -14.64
C ASP A 109 4.73 -7.55 -13.93
N HIS A 110 4.78 -6.25 -13.59
CA HIS A 110 5.85 -5.70 -12.75
C HIS A 110 5.90 -6.33 -11.34
N CYS A 111 4.74 -6.61 -10.73
CA CYS A 111 4.71 -7.32 -9.45
C CYS A 111 5.30 -8.74 -9.57
N LEU A 112 4.93 -9.48 -10.63
CA LEU A 112 5.42 -10.83 -10.88
C LEU A 112 6.92 -10.82 -11.21
N ASP A 113 7.39 -9.84 -11.97
CA ASP A 113 8.81 -9.69 -12.29
C ASP A 113 9.66 -9.37 -11.05
N ALA A 114 9.17 -8.49 -10.16
CA ALA A 114 9.81 -8.26 -8.86
C ALA A 114 9.87 -9.54 -8.02
N LEU A 115 8.76 -10.29 -7.92
CA LEU A 115 8.72 -11.57 -7.20
C LEU A 115 9.72 -12.58 -7.77
N ARG A 116 9.77 -12.73 -9.10
CA ARG A 116 10.72 -13.62 -9.78
C ARG A 116 12.16 -13.20 -9.55
N LYS A 117 12.47 -11.90 -9.66
CA LYS A 117 13.82 -11.37 -9.46
C LYS A 117 14.31 -11.57 -8.03
N ILE A 118 13.44 -11.30 -7.05
CA ILE A 118 13.79 -11.42 -5.61
C ILE A 118 13.96 -12.89 -5.20
N THR A 119 13.09 -13.78 -5.70
CA THR A 119 12.98 -15.15 -5.20
C THR A 119 13.72 -16.18 -6.06
N GLY A 120 14.01 -15.86 -7.32
CA GLY A 120 14.54 -16.79 -8.32
C GLY A 120 13.54 -17.87 -8.76
N LYS A 121 12.25 -17.75 -8.41
CA LYS A 121 11.20 -18.73 -8.72
C LYS A 121 10.21 -18.15 -9.74
N ASP A 122 9.56 -18.99 -10.54
CA ASP A 122 8.40 -18.62 -11.35
C ASP A 122 7.26 -19.58 -11.03
N LEU A 123 6.37 -19.18 -10.11
CA LEU A 123 5.33 -20.06 -9.57
C LEU A 123 4.01 -19.96 -10.34
N GLY A 124 3.84 -18.93 -11.17
CA GLY A 124 2.60 -18.67 -11.91
C GLY A 124 2.27 -17.19 -11.96
N THR A 125 1.01 -16.87 -12.26
CA THR A 125 0.55 -15.49 -12.46
C THR A 125 -0.51 -15.05 -11.45
N LYS A 126 -0.92 -15.94 -10.55
CA LYS A 126 -1.97 -15.68 -9.57
C LYS A 126 -1.43 -15.61 -8.16
N TYR A 127 -2.05 -14.82 -7.29
CA TYR A 127 -1.74 -14.75 -5.87
C TYR A 127 -1.71 -16.14 -5.22
N THR A 128 -2.65 -17.03 -5.59
CA THR A 128 -2.72 -18.40 -5.05
C THR A 128 -1.50 -19.24 -5.36
N ASP A 129 -0.76 -18.92 -6.42
CA ASP A 129 0.44 -19.65 -6.82
C ASP A 129 1.65 -19.23 -5.95
N TRP A 130 1.61 -18.01 -5.41
CA TRP A 130 2.72 -17.37 -4.70
C TRP A 130 2.54 -17.28 -3.18
N LYS A 131 1.32 -17.39 -2.66
CA LYS A 131 0.99 -17.17 -1.24
C LYS A 131 1.77 -18.07 -0.25
N ASP A 132 2.27 -19.21 -0.71
CA ASP A 132 2.95 -20.24 0.08
C ASP A 132 4.46 -20.33 -0.28
N ILE A 133 5.06 -19.22 -0.75
CA ILE A 133 6.44 -19.21 -1.27
C ILE A 133 7.52 -19.58 -0.24
N ASP A 134 7.26 -19.33 1.04
CA ASP A 134 8.17 -19.67 2.15
C ASP A 134 8.11 -21.14 2.57
N THR A 135 7.19 -21.92 1.97
CA THR A 135 7.00 -23.35 2.27
C THR A 135 7.86 -24.27 1.40
N TYR A 136 8.80 -23.72 0.60
CA TYR A 136 9.65 -24.47 -0.34
C TYR A 136 11.10 -24.01 -0.36
#